data_AF-U6RF16-F1
#
_entry.id   AF-U6RF16-F1
#
_cell.length_a   1.000
_cell.length_b   1.000
_cell.length_c   1.000
_cell.angle_alpha   90.00
_cell.angle_beta   90.00
_cell.angle_gamma   90.00
#
_symmetry.space_group_name_H-M   'P 1'
#
loop_
_entity.id
_entity.type
_entity.pdbx_description
1 polymer ?
#
loop_
_entity_poly.entity_id
_entity_poly.type
_entity_poly.pdbx_seq_one_letter_code
_entity_poly.pdbx_strand_id
1 'polypeptide(L)'
;MNNDGILHMDEKTPHIHATIVPIVTGERRKAQKEEQNEKKKYRKKNTQDVRLCADDVMARHKLKHYQDTYAQAMGKYGLQRGIDGSLAKHISTMQYYKELIEQQDSLQENIETLLGLEEESQKRLKQV
;
A
#
# COMPACT_ATOMS: atom_id res chain seq x y z
N MET A 1 0.85 -26.19 3.72
CA MET A 1 0.59 -24.74 3.76
C MET A 1 0.03 -24.39 2.40
N ASN A 2 -1.27 -24.13 2.29
CA ASN A 2 -1.92 -23.79 1.03
C ASN A 2 -1.86 -22.27 0.88
N ASN A 3 -0.69 -21.76 0.49
CA ASN A 3 -0.53 -20.37 0.10
C ASN A 3 -0.52 -20.32 -1.42
N ASP A 4 -1.54 -19.73 -2.02
CA ASP A 4 -1.52 -19.43 -3.45
C ASP A 4 -0.74 -18.13 -3.68
N GLY A 5 0.29 -18.23 -4.50
CA GLY A 5 1.10 -17.11 -4.97
C GLY A 5 1.11 -17.10 -6.50
N ILE A 6 0.63 -16.01 -7.10
CA ILE A 6 0.63 -15.81 -8.55
C ILE A 6 1.60 -14.70 -8.87
N LEU A 7 2.60 -14.99 -9.70
CA LEU A 7 3.58 -14.02 -10.20
C LEU A 7 3.15 -13.55 -11.59
N HIS A 8 2.99 -12.25 -11.75
CA HIS A 8 2.79 -11.59 -13.04
C HIS A 8 4.11 -11.00 -13.52
N MET A 9 4.51 -11.36 -14.74
CA MET A 9 5.69 -10.84 -15.45
C MET A 9 5.33 -10.22 -16.81
N ASP A 10 4.05 -10.29 -17.18
CA ASP A 10 3.45 -9.84 -18.43
C ASP A 10 2.96 -8.39 -18.38
N GLU A 11 2.96 -7.78 -17.19
CA GLU A 11 2.60 -6.37 -16.98
C GLU A 11 3.83 -5.44 -16.93
N LYS A 12 3.58 -4.12 -16.84
CA LYS A 12 4.63 -3.09 -16.83
C LYS A 12 5.66 -3.26 -15.70
N THR A 13 5.22 -3.75 -14.54
CA THR A 13 6.09 -4.04 -13.40
C THR A 13 5.79 -5.45 -12.88
N PRO A 14 6.81 -6.32 -12.74
CA PRO A 14 6.58 -7.66 -12.22
C PRO A 14 6.09 -7.59 -10.76
N HIS A 15 4.99 -8.28 -10.46
CA HIS A 15 4.37 -8.24 -9.13
C HIS A 15 3.74 -9.59 -8.75
N ILE A 16 3.55 -9.82 -7.45
CA ILE A 16 3.04 -11.08 -6.90
C ILE A 16 1.73 -10.82 -6.16
N HIS A 17 0.70 -11.61 -6.46
CA HIS A 17 -0.49 -11.74 -5.60
C HIS A 17 -0.29 -12.94 -4.68
N ALA A 18 -0.28 -12.69 -3.37
CA ALA A 18 -0.15 -13.73 -2.36
C ALA A 18 -1.41 -13.76 -1.48
N THR A 19 -2.08 -14.91 -1.44
CA THR A 19 -3.21 -15.12 -0.53
C THR A 19 -2.74 -15.83 0.73
N ILE A 20 -2.91 -15.17 1.88
CA ILE A 20 -2.47 -15.69 3.18
C ILE A 20 -3.69 -16.09 4.01
N VAL A 21 -3.76 -17.36 4.40
CA VAL A 21 -4.81 -17.85 5.31
C VAL A 21 -4.46 -17.44 6.75
N PRO A 22 -5.28 -16.63 7.43
CA PRO A 22 -4.91 -16.05 8.73
C PRO A 22 -5.19 -17.01 9.89
N ILE A 23 -4.40 -18.07 10.01
CA ILE A 23 -4.53 -19.09 11.05
C ILE A 23 -3.92 -18.58 12.37
N VAL A 24 -4.69 -18.62 13.44
CA VAL A 24 -4.31 -18.13 14.77
C VAL A 24 -4.80 -19.11 15.84
N THR A 25 -4.03 -19.29 16.89
CA THR A 25 -4.42 -19.98 18.13
C THR A 25 -4.52 -18.97 19.28
N GLY A 26 -5.24 -19.31 20.35
CA GLY A 26 -5.41 -18.42 21.49
C GLY A 26 -6.67 -17.56 21.45
N GLU A 27 -6.91 -16.88 22.58
CA GLU A 27 -8.12 -16.07 22.81
C GLU A 27 -8.29 -14.94 21.79
N ARG A 28 -9.54 -14.62 21.49
CA ARG A 28 -9.89 -13.49 20.65
C ARG A 28 -9.46 -12.20 21.33
N ARG A 29 -8.67 -11.35 20.67
CA ARG A 29 -8.28 -10.03 21.22
C ARG A 29 -9.46 -9.16 21.66
N LYS A 30 -10.60 -9.28 20.98
CA LYS A 30 -11.84 -8.56 21.33
C LYS A 30 -12.50 -9.11 22.61
N ALA A 31 -12.26 -10.38 22.99
CA ALA A 31 -12.80 -10.96 24.21
C ALA A 31 -12.21 -10.31 25.48
N GLN A 32 -10.92 -9.93 25.46
CA GLN A 32 -10.29 -9.18 26.57
C GLN A 32 -10.93 -7.80 26.78
N LYS A 33 -11.41 -7.15 25.71
CA LYS A 33 -12.13 -5.86 25.79
C LYS A 33 -13.59 -6.02 26.22
N GLU A 34 -14.19 -7.18 25.96
CA GLU A 34 -15.55 -7.52 26.36
C GLU A 34 -15.63 -7.91 27.85
N GLU A 35 -14.58 -8.47 28.46
CA GLU A 35 -14.52 -8.67 29.92
C GLU A 35 -14.67 -7.38 30.73
N GLN A 36 -14.20 -6.26 30.19
CA GLN A 36 -14.39 -4.94 30.81
C GLN A 36 -15.81 -4.38 30.62
N ASN A 37 -16.62 -4.94 29.72
CA ASN A 37 -17.98 -4.50 29.46
C ASN A 37 -18.98 -5.55 29.94
N GLU A 38 -19.57 -5.32 31.12
CA GLU A 38 -20.44 -6.25 31.86
C GLU A 38 -21.66 -6.81 31.08
N LYS A 39 -22.01 -6.22 29.93
CA LYS A 39 -23.31 -6.42 29.28
C LYS A 39 -23.37 -7.55 28.23
N LYS A 40 -22.25 -8.15 27.80
CA LYS A 40 -22.26 -9.23 26.77
C LYS A 40 -21.20 -10.31 27.03
N LYS A 41 -21.54 -11.32 27.83
CA LYS A 41 -20.69 -12.51 28.02
C LYS A 41 -21.01 -13.56 26.93
N TYR A 42 -20.30 -13.49 25.81
CA TYR A 42 -20.34 -14.56 24.81
C TYR A 42 -19.64 -15.82 25.33
N ARG A 43 -20.13 -17.01 24.95
CA ARG A 43 -19.49 -18.29 25.29
C ARG A 43 -18.05 -18.30 24.75
N LYS A 44 -17.07 -18.39 25.65
CA LYS A 44 -15.66 -18.49 25.28
C LYS A 44 -15.39 -19.84 24.62
N LYS A 45 -14.76 -19.81 23.43
CA LYS A 45 -14.22 -21.02 22.79
C LYS A 45 -12.92 -21.43 23.49
N ASN A 46 -12.53 -22.70 23.34
CA ASN A 46 -11.29 -23.17 23.92
C ASN A 46 -10.11 -22.40 23.32
N THR A 47 -9.16 -22.00 24.16
CA THR A 47 -8.01 -21.18 23.76
C THR A 47 -7.01 -21.95 22.91
N GLN A 48 -7.06 -23.28 22.98
CA GLN A 48 -6.26 -24.18 22.16
C GLN A 48 -6.87 -24.45 20.77
N ASP A 49 -8.11 -24.00 20.51
CA ASP A 49 -8.75 -24.22 19.22
C ASP A 49 -8.15 -23.29 18.15
N VAL A 50 -7.88 -23.87 16.98
CA VAL A 50 -7.43 -23.14 15.79
C VAL A 50 -8.58 -22.27 15.25
N ARG A 51 -8.30 -21.02 14.93
CA ARG A 51 -9.27 -20.09 14.32
C ARG A 51 -8.66 -19.27 13.19
N LEU A 52 -9.54 -18.77 12.31
CA LEU A 52 -9.18 -17.85 11.24
C LEU A 52 -9.46 -16.41 11.68
N CYS A 53 -8.42 -15.58 11.81
CA CYS A 53 -8.57 -14.20 12.28
C CYS A 53 -7.58 -13.23 11.64
N ALA A 54 -8.04 -12.56 10.58
CA ALA A 54 -7.26 -11.53 9.89
C ALA A 54 -6.94 -10.33 10.81
N ASP A 55 -7.87 -9.93 11.69
CA ASP A 55 -7.63 -8.87 12.69
C ASP A 55 -6.39 -9.14 13.55
N ASP A 56 -6.08 -10.42 13.79
CA ASP A 56 -4.94 -10.82 14.61
C ASP A 56 -3.64 -10.94 13.80
N VAL A 57 -3.71 -11.29 12.53
CA VAL A 57 -2.52 -11.38 11.66
C VAL A 57 -2.14 -10.02 11.08
N MET A 58 -3.13 -9.20 10.72
CA MET A 58 -3.00 -7.91 10.00
C MET A 58 -3.28 -6.70 10.90
N ALA A 59 -2.99 -6.80 12.20
CA ALA A 59 -3.10 -5.65 13.09
C ALA A 59 -2.08 -4.55 12.75
N ARG A 60 -2.43 -3.30 13.06
CA ARG A 60 -1.61 -2.12 12.75
C ARG A 60 -0.12 -2.26 13.12
N HIS A 61 0.17 -2.70 14.34
CA HIS A 61 1.55 -2.88 14.80
C HIS A 61 2.29 -3.98 14.01
N LYS A 62 1.59 -5.04 13.58
CA LYS A 62 2.14 -6.10 12.75
C LYS A 62 2.39 -5.62 11.32
N LEU A 63 1.45 -4.88 10.72
CA LEU A 63 1.65 -4.32 9.38
C LEU A 63 2.88 -3.40 9.33
N LYS A 64 3.08 -2.55 10.35
CA LYS A 64 4.31 -1.75 10.48
C LYS A 64 5.56 -2.64 10.56
N HIS A 65 5.53 -3.65 11.44
CA HIS A 65 6.63 -4.60 11.58
C HIS A 65 6.93 -5.37 10.28
N TYR A 66 5.90 -5.74 9.50
CA TYR A 66 6.07 -6.40 8.20
C TYR A 66 6.75 -5.48 7.18
N GLN A 67 6.43 -4.18 7.16
CA GLN A 67 7.13 -3.21 6.31
C GLN A 67 8.62 -3.10 6.71
N ASP A 68 8.91 -3.04 8.01
CA ASP A 68 10.29 -2.95 8.53
C ASP A 68 11.10 -4.20 8.18
N THR A 69 10.56 -5.39 8.48
CA THR A 69 11.23 -6.68 8.26
C THR A 69 11.36 -7.03 6.79
N TYR A 70 10.39 -6.66 5.95
CA TYR A 70 10.48 -6.85 4.51
C TYR A 70 11.62 -6.01 3.91
N ALA A 71 11.74 -4.74 4.30
CA ALA A 71 12.84 -3.89 3.85
C ALA A 71 14.21 -4.43 4.30
N GLN A 72 14.33 -4.94 5.53
CA GLN A 72 15.55 -5.59 6.00
C GLN A 72 15.91 -6.83 5.15
N ALA A 73 14.93 -7.69 4.87
CA ALA A 73 15.14 -8.89 4.06
C ALA A 73 15.52 -8.57 2.59
N MET A 74 14.96 -7.48 2.06
CA MET A 74 15.16 -7.06 0.68
C MET A 74 16.34 -6.10 0.48
N GLY A 75 17.01 -5.66 1.55
CA GLY A 75 18.16 -4.77 1.48
C GLY A 75 19.29 -5.29 0.58
N LYS A 76 19.47 -6.61 0.49
CA LYS A 76 20.43 -7.25 -0.42
C LYS A 76 20.15 -7.01 -1.91
N TYR A 77 18.90 -6.67 -2.25
CA TYR A 77 18.48 -6.30 -3.61
C TYR A 77 18.40 -4.79 -3.81
N GLY A 78 18.86 -3.99 -2.85
CA GLY A 78 18.83 -2.52 -2.91
C GLY A 78 17.46 -1.90 -2.65
N LEU A 79 16.45 -2.68 -2.26
CA LEU A 79 15.14 -2.14 -1.90
C LEU A 79 15.19 -1.46 -0.54
N GLN A 80 14.57 -0.29 -0.45
CA GLN A 80 14.50 0.53 0.76
C GLN A 80 13.07 0.55 1.31
N ARG A 81 12.97 0.84 2.61
CA ARG A 81 11.69 1.00 3.27
C ARG A 81 10.98 2.26 2.80
N GLY A 82 9.65 2.19 2.62
CA GLY A 82 8.82 3.38 2.46
C GLY A 82 8.84 4.31 3.68
N ILE A 83 8.29 5.51 3.53
CA ILE A 83 8.24 6.54 4.59
C ILE A 83 7.37 6.05 5.76
N ASP A 84 7.91 6.07 6.99
CA ASP A 84 7.12 5.75 8.18
C ASP A 84 6.08 6.83 8.47
N GLY A 85 4.83 6.41 8.70
CA GLY A 85 3.72 7.34 8.88
C GLY A 85 3.32 8.09 7.61
N SER A 86 3.63 7.56 6.42
CA SER A 86 3.19 8.14 5.15
C SER A 86 1.69 8.44 5.14
N LEU A 87 1.35 9.66 4.70
CA LEU A 87 -0.04 10.10 4.49
C LEU A 87 -0.61 9.67 3.13
N ALA A 88 0.19 8.98 2.31
CA ALA A 88 -0.26 8.46 1.03
C ALA A 88 -1.44 7.51 1.21
N LYS A 89 -2.49 7.72 0.41
CA LYS A 89 -3.66 6.84 0.38
C LYS A 89 -3.51 5.83 -0.75
N HIS A 90 -3.99 4.62 -0.51
CA HIS A 90 -4.10 3.63 -1.57
C HIS A 90 -5.07 4.14 -2.64
N ILE A 91 -4.65 4.08 -3.89
CA ILE A 91 -5.45 4.37 -5.07
C ILE A 91 -5.59 3.09 -5.89
N SER A 92 -6.74 2.90 -6.53
CA SER A 92 -6.93 1.75 -7.42
C SER A 92 -6.06 1.88 -8.67
N THR A 93 -5.69 0.77 -9.28
CA THR A 93 -4.89 0.75 -10.52
C THR A 93 -5.51 1.61 -11.62
N MET A 94 -6.84 1.57 -11.77
CA MET A 94 -7.56 2.40 -12.75
C MET A 94 -7.45 3.89 -12.45
N GLN A 95 -7.59 4.29 -11.18
CA GLN A 95 -7.43 5.69 -10.77
C GLN A 95 -5.98 6.16 -11.00
N TYR A 96 -4.99 5.34 -10.64
CA TYR A 96 -3.59 5.65 -10.86
C TYR A 96 -3.29 5.94 -12.34
N TYR A 97 -3.76 5.07 -13.24
CA TYR A 97 -3.55 5.30 -14.67
C TYR A 97 -4.29 6.53 -15.20
N LYS A 98 -5.50 6.79 -14.71
CA LYS A 98 -6.25 8.00 -15.06
C LYS A 98 -5.49 9.27 -14.64
N GLU A 99 -5.08 9.34 -13.38
CA GLU A 99 -4.32 10.49 -12.84
C GLU A 99 -2.99 10.70 -13.58
N LEU A 100 -2.31 9.60 -13.96
CA LEU A 100 -1.06 9.66 -14.70
C LEU A 100 -1.25 10.25 -16.12
N ILE A 101 -2.33 9.89 -16.81
CA ILE A 101 -2.66 10.45 -18.12
C ILE A 101 -3.02 11.94 -17.99
N GLU A 102 -3.88 12.30 -17.05
CA GLU A 102 -4.28 13.70 -16.83
C GLU A 102 -3.07 14.59 -16.47
N GLN A 103 -2.14 14.07 -15.66
CA GLN A 103 -0.88 14.76 -15.34
C GLN A 103 0.00 14.92 -16.57
N GLN A 104 0.10 13.89 -17.43
CA GLN A 104 0.90 13.96 -18.64
C GLN A 104 0.35 15.00 -19.63
N ASP A 105 -0.97 15.02 -19.85
CA ASP A 105 -1.62 15.97 -20.75
C ASP A 105 -1.41 17.42 -20.25
N SER A 106 -1.59 17.65 -18.94
CA SER A 106 -1.33 18.96 -18.34
C SER A 106 0.14 19.39 -18.45
N LEU A 107 1.08 18.46 -18.28
CA LEU A 107 2.51 18.75 -18.45
C LEU A 107 2.84 19.12 -19.89
N GLN A 108 2.24 18.46 -20.88
CA GLN A 108 2.44 18.78 -22.30
C GLN A 108 1.94 20.19 -22.63
N GLU A 109 0.73 20.55 -22.19
CA GLU A 109 0.18 21.89 -22.39
C GLU A 109 1.07 22.99 -21.75
N ASN A 110 1.57 22.74 -20.54
CA ASN A 110 2.49 23.66 -19.86
C ASN A 110 3.83 23.82 -20.60
N ILE A 111 4.34 22.75 -21.22
CA ILE A 111 5.58 22.81 -22.01
C ILE A 111 5.35 23.64 -23.28
N GLU A 112 4.25 23.42 -24.00
CA GLU A 112 3.94 24.15 -25.22
C GLU A 112 3.77 25.66 -24.97
N THR A 113 3.06 26.01 -23.90
CA THR A 113 2.89 27.42 -23.50
C THR A 113 4.22 28.08 -23.13
N LEU A 114 5.09 27.40 -22.38
CA LEU A 114 6.41 27.93 -22.03
C LEU A 114 7.32 28.12 -23.25
N LEU A 115 7.31 27.18 -24.20
CA LEU A 115 8.06 27.30 -25.46
C LEU A 115 7.59 28.50 -26.29
N GLY A 116 6.28 28.71 -26.39
CA GLY A 116 5.72 29.88 -27.08
C GLY A 116 6.16 31.20 -26.44
N LEU A 117 6.13 31.28 -25.11
CA LEU A 117 6.59 32.47 -24.37
C LEU A 117 8.09 32.72 -24.54
N GLU A 118 8.89 31.66 -24.57
CA GLU A 118 10.33 31.75 -24.83
C GLU A 118 10.58 32.33 -26.22
N GLU A 119 9.92 31.80 -27.26
CA GLU A 119 10.05 32.31 -28.62
C GLU A 119 9.66 33.78 -28.76
N GLU A 120 8.55 34.19 -28.14
CA GLU A 120 8.14 35.59 -28.12
C GLU A 120 9.18 36.48 -27.43
N SER A 121 9.70 36.04 -26.29
CA SER A 121 10.71 36.78 -25.53
C SER A 121 12.01 36.93 -26.34
N GLN A 122 12.44 35.86 -27.02
CA GLN A 122 13.60 35.90 -27.91
C GLN A 122 13.39 36.83 -29.12
N LYS A 123 12.18 36.84 -29.70
CA LYS A 123 11.85 37.78 -30.79
C LYS A 123 11.91 39.23 -30.33
N ARG A 124 11.39 39.54 -29.13
CA ARG A 124 11.46 40.89 -28.55
C ARG A 124 12.89 41.33 -28.26
N LEU A 125 13.73 40.44 -27.75
CA LEU A 125 15.15 40.73 -27.50
C LEU A 125 15.95 41.01 -28.79
N LYS A 126 15.58 40.39 -29.92
CA LYS A 126 16.22 40.64 -31.21
C LYS A 126 15.80 41.96 -31.88
N GLN A 127 14.76 42.63 -31.38
CA GLN A 127 14.26 43.91 -31.90
C GLN A 127 14.83 45.13 -31.17
N VAL A 128 15.68 44.94 -30.15
CA VAL A 128 16.42 45.97 -29.41
C VAL A 128 17.89 45.93 -29.85
#